data_AF-W8T928-F1
#
_entry.id   AF-W8T928-F1
#
_cell.length_a   1.000
_cell.length_b   1.000
_cell.length_c   1.000
_cell.angle_alpha   90.00
_cell.angle_beta   90.00
_cell.angle_gamma   90.00
#
_symmetry.space_group_name_H-M   'P 1'
#
loop_
_entity.id
_entity.type
_entity.pdbx_description
1 polymer ?
#
loop_
_entity_poly.entity_id
_entity_poly.type
_entity_poly.pdbx_seq_one_letter_code
_entity_poly.pdbx_strand_id
1 'polypeptide(L)'
;MAEKVNITIQAGLDEVANYLRENGYDVCVMGNCKGSADISIVDVPDSDWEEMGSAECRIDGENEMLVINAAKYTKEEILNLVKNNMCKKPANWFEG
;
A
#
# COMPACT_ATOMS: atom_id res chain seq x y z
N MET A 1 13.84 15.96 -1.67
CA MET A 1 14.14 14.51 -1.65
C MET A 1 12.79 13.82 -1.73
N ALA A 2 12.54 13.00 -2.75
CA ALA A 2 11.28 12.27 -2.82
C ALA A 2 11.17 11.38 -1.58
N GLU A 3 10.08 11.50 -0.82
CA GLU A 3 9.83 10.62 0.32
C GLU A 3 9.88 9.18 -0.17
N LYS A 4 10.75 8.37 0.45
CA LYS A 4 10.78 6.93 0.21
C LYS A 4 9.50 6.34 0.79
N VAL A 5 8.59 5.92 -0.08
CA VAL A 5 7.38 5.20 0.30
C VAL A 5 7.76 3.78 0.68
N ASN A 6 7.50 3.39 1.93
CA ASN A 6 7.71 2.04 2.42
C ASN A 6 6.48 1.18 2.14
N ILE A 7 6.63 0.15 1.31
CA ILE A 7 5.54 -0.76 0.94
C ILE A 7 5.75 -2.09 1.64
N THR A 8 4.71 -2.56 2.32
CA THR A 8 4.65 -3.90 2.86
C THR A 8 3.69 -4.75 2.03
N ILE A 9 4.05 -6.00 1.81
CA ILE A 9 3.27 -6.89 0.95
C ILE A 9 3.14 -8.27 1.58
N GLN A 10 1.96 -8.85 1.50
CA GLN A 10 1.69 -10.21 1.98
C GLN A 10 2.56 -11.22 1.23
N ALA A 11 3.02 -12.26 1.95
CA ALA A 11 3.75 -13.37 1.34
C ALA A 11 2.90 -14.06 0.26
N GLY A 12 3.51 -14.40 -0.88
CA GLY A 12 2.84 -15.02 -2.03
C GLY A 12 2.49 -14.06 -3.17
N LEU A 13 2.67 -12.74 -2.98
CA LEU A 13 2.48 -11.72 -4.02
C LEU A 13 3.82 -11.30 -4.67
N ASP A 14 4.68 -12.26 -4.97
CA ASP A 14 6.05 -12.01 -5.45
C ASP A 14 6.09 -11.24 -6.78
N GLU A 15 5.14 -11.48 -7.68
CA GLU A 15 5.05 -10.76 -8.96
C GLU A 15 4.79 -9.26 -8.75
N VAL A 16 3.84 -8.91 -7.88
CA VAL A 16 3.53 -7.51 -7.54
C VAL A 16 4.71 -6.88 -6.82
N ALA A 17 5.34 -7.62 -5.90
CA ALA A 17 6.50 -7.13 -5.17
C ALA A 17 7.67 -6.79 -6.11
N ASN A 18 7.97 -7.67 -7.06
CA ASN A 18 9.04 -7.44 -8.03
C ASN A 18 8.72 -6.27 -8.96
N TYR A 19 7.47 -6.20 -9.45
CA TYR A 19 7.04 -5.11 -10.32
C TYR A 19 7.19 -3.73 -9.65
N LEU A 20 6.82 -3.62 -8.37
CA LEU A 20 6.99 -2.39 -7.60
C LEU A 20 8.48 -2.05 -7.36
N ARG A 21 9.33 -3.05 -7.09
CA ARG A 21 10.78 -2.83 -6.96
C ARG A 21 11.43 -2.37 -8.26
N GLU A 22 11.03 -2.93 -9.40
CA GLU A 22 11.49 -2.50 -10.73
C GLU A 22 11.09 -1.05 -11.02
N ASN A 23 9.99 -0.58 -10.44
CA ASN A 23 9.55 0.81 -10.50
C ASN A 23 10.19 1.72 -9.43
N GLY A 24 11.16 1.21 -8.66
CA GLY A 24 11.97 1.99 -7.72
C GLY A 24 11.41 2.13 -6.30
N TYR A 25 10.40 1.33 -5.93
CA TYR A 25 9.83 1.34 -4.59
C TYR A 25 10.56 0.38 -3.64
N ASP A 26 10.61 0.72 -2.35
CA ASP A 26 11.12 -0.16 -1.31
C ASP A 26 9.97 -1.08 -0.86
N VAL A 27 10.08 -2.36 -1.25
CA VAL A 27 9.04 -3.36 -0.99
C VAL A 27 9.57 -4.46 -0.09
N CYS A 28 8.89 -4.64 1.01
CA CYS A 28 9.20 -5.62 2.02
C CYS A 28 8.04 -6.60 2.25
N VAL A 29 8.36 -7.87 2.50
CA VAL A 29 7.34 -8.87 2.88
C VAL A 29 6.87 -8.64 4.31
N MET A 30 5.56 -8.62 4.54
CA MET A 30 4.93 -8.47 5.86
C MET A 30 5.59 -9.39 6.90
N GLY A 31 5.89 -8.84 8.07
CA GLY A 31 6.62 -9.53 9.15
C GLY A 31 8.15 -9.43 9.06
N ASN A 32 8.72 -9.05 7.91
CA ASN A 32 10.16 -8.82 7.75
C ASN A 32 10.54 -7.33 7.62
N CYS A 33 9.57 -6.43 7.78
CA CYS A 33 9.76 -5.01 7.51
C CYS A 33 10.32 -4.27 8.70
N LYS A 34 11.33 -3.46 8.42
CA LYS A 34 11.96 -2.60 9.44
C LYS A 34 11.24 -1.26 9.44
N GLY A 35 10.26 -1.12 10.33
CA GLY A 35 9.55 0.14 10.56
C GLY A 35 8.11 0.16 10.06
N SER A 36 7.48 1.33 10.18
CA SER A 36 6.09 1.58 9.80
C SER A 36 5.93 1.58 8.27
N ALA A 37 4.88 0.94 7.79
CA ALA A 37 4.52 0.91 6.38
C ALA A 37 3.68 2.12 6.00
N ASP A 38 3.91 2.68 4.82
CA ASP A 38 3.03 3.70 4.25
C ASP A 38 1.90 3.06 3.44
N ILE A 39 2.17 1.87 2.91
CA ILE A 39 1.24 1.08 2.09
C ILE A 39 1.36 -0.38 2.50
N SER A 40 0.22 -1.06 2.64
CA SER A 40 0.11 -2.50 2.84
C SER A 40 -0.70 -3.12 1.72
N ILE A 41 -0.13 -4.12 1.07
CA ILE A 41 -0.76 -4.85 -0.04
C ILE A 41 -1.03 -6.27 0.45
N VAL A 42 -2.31 -6.63 0.48
CA VAL A 42 -2.80 -7.92 0.98
C VAL A 42 -3.64 -8.60 -0.09
N ASP A 43 -3.71 -9.92 -0.04
CA ASP A 43 -4.59 -10.73 -0.87
C ASP A 43 -5.64 -11.35 0.03
N VAL A 44 -6.83 -10.78 0.02
CA VAL A 44 -7.95 -11.23 0.85
C VAL A 44 -9.11 -11.62 -0.08
N PRO A 45 -9.60 -12.87 0.01
CA PRO A 45 -10.72 -13.33 -0.79
C PRO A 45 -11.97 -12.50 -0.50
N ASP A 46 -12.75 -12.24 -1.56
CA ASP A 46 -13.98 -11.44 -1.53
C ASP A 46 -14.94 -11.79 -0.39
N SER A 47 -15.04 -13.08 -0.06
CA SER A 47 -15.94 -13.59 0.98
C SER A 47 -15.67 -13.02 2.37
N ASP A 48 -14.46 -12.53 2.61
CA ASP A 48 -14.02 -11.95 3.88
C ASP A 48 -13.97 -10.41 3.83
N TRP A 49 -14.30 -9.80 2.68
CA TRP A 49 -14.11 -8.36 2.39
C TRP A 49 -15.37 -7.71 1.78
N GLU A 50 -16.58 -8.15 2.16
CA GLU A 50 -17.84 -7.66 1.57
C GLU A 50 -18.20 -6.19 1.93
N GLU A 51 -17.54 -5.58 2.91
CA GLU A 51 -17.89 -4.21 3.38
C GLU A 51 -16.77 -3.16 3.26
N MET A 52 -15.60 -3.54 2.74
CA MET A 52 -14.39 -2.71 2.77
C MET A 52 -13.97 -2.33 1.35
N GLY A 53 -13.59 -1.07 1.14
CA GLY A 53 -13.14 -0.62 -0.18
C GLY A 53 -11.94 -1.44 -0.64
N SER A 54 -11.85 -1.74 -1.94
CA SER A 54 -10.70 -2.50 -2.50
C SER A 54 -9.35 -1.80 -2.23
N ALA A 55 -9.37 -0.48 -2.03
CA ALA A 55 -8.26 0.31 -1.49
C ALA A 55 -8.79 1.35 -0.49
N GLU A 56 -8.20 1.42 0.71
CA GLU A 56 -8.67 2.30 1.78
C GLU A 56 -7.54 2.79 2.69
N CYS A 57 -7.74 3.94 3.31
CA CYS A 57 -6.84 4.47 4.32
C CYS A 57 -7.20 3.90 5.69
N ARG A 58 -6.24 3.22 6.32
CA ARG A 58 -6.35 2.77 7.71
C ARG A 58 -5.36 3.50 8.59
N ILE A 59 -5.70 3.61 9.87
CA ILE A 59 -4.80 4.15 10.88
C ILE A 59 -4.11 2.98 11.57
N ASP A 60 -2.78 2.92 11.49
CA ASP A 60 -1.93 1.98 12.21
C ASP A 60 -1.14 2.74 13.29
N GLY A 61 -1.66 2.71 14.51
CA GLY A 61 -1.15 3.53 15.61
C GLY A 61 -1.39 5.03 15.36
N GLU A 62 -0.31 5.78 15.11
CA GLU A 62 -0.34 7.21 14.80
C GLU A 62 -0.16 7.52 13.30
N ASN A 63 0.01 6.49 12.46
CA ASN A 63 0.29 6.67 11.04
C ASN A 63 -0.92 6.27 10.17
N GLU A 64 -1.20 7.06 9.13
CA GLU A 64 -2.14 6.68 8.07
C GLU A 64 -1.42 5.80 7.04
N MET A 65 -2.02 4.64 6.75
CA MET A 65 -1.50 3.62 5.84
C MET A 65 -2.56 3.29 4.78
N LEU A 66 -2.14 3.24 3.52
CA LEU A 66 -3.01 2.75 2.44
C LEU A 66 -3.01 1.22 2.44
N VAL A 67 -4.17 0.61 2.59
CA VAL A 67 -4.35 -0.85 2.46
C VAL A 67 -4.97 -1.14 1.10
N ILE A 68 -4.34 -2.02 0.33
CA ILE A 68 -4.77 -2.40 -1.02
C ILE A 68 -5.03 -3.91 -1.06
N ASN A 69 -6.23 -4.31 -1.49
CA ASN A 69 -6.52 -5.71 -1.79
C ASN A 69 -6.05 -6.06 -3.21
N ALA A 70 -4.92 -6.77 -3.31
CA ALA A 70 -4.34 -7.22 -4.57
C ALA A 70 -5.25 -8.16 -5.36
N ALA A 71 -6.20 -8.86 -4.73
CA ALA A 71 -7.16 -9.71 -5.42
C ALA A 71 -8.04 -8.94 -6.42
N LYS A 72 -8.18 -7.62 -6.21
CA LYS A 72 -9.10 -6.74 -6.93
C LYS A 72 -8.45 -5.92 -8.04
N TYR A 73 -7.13 -5.97 -8.14
CA TYR A 73 -6.36 -5.06 -8.99
C TYR A 73 -5.26 -5.81 -9.74
N THR A 74 -4.99 -5.36 -10.94
CA THR A 74 -3.77 -5.71 -11.65
C THR A 74 -2.56 -5.02 -11.03
N LYS A 75 -1.35 -5.56 -11.26
CA LYS A 75 -0.10 -4.94 -10.83
C LYS A 75 0.08 -3.48 -11.31
N GLU A 76 -0.48 -3.14 -12.47
CA GLU A 76 -0.47 -1.78 -13.01
C GLU A 76 -1.40 -0.85 -12.24
N GLU A 77 -2.59 -1.31 -11.88
CA GLU A 77 -3.52 -0.56 -11.04
C GLU A 77 -2.97 -0.38 -9.62
N ILE A 78 -2.34 -1.42 -9.05
CA ILE A 78 -1.64 -1.33 -7.76
C ILE A 78 -0.55 -0.26 -7.82
N LEU A 79 0.27 -0.25 -8.88
CA LEU A 79 1.28 0.79 -9.08
C LEU A 79 0.66 2.19 -9.15
N ASN A 80 -0.48 2.35 -9.82
CA ASN A 80 -1.19 3.62 -9.88
C ASN A 80 -1.74 4.05 -8.51
N LEU A 81 -2.24 3.13 -7.70
CA LEU A 81 -2.66 3.40 -6.32
C LEU A 81 -1.48 3.81 -5.44
N VAL A 82 -0.35 3.12 -5.58
CA VAL A 82 0.91 3.46 -4.89
C VAL A 82 1.41 4.86 -5.26
N LYS A 83 1.39 5.20 -6.56
CA LYS A 83 1.77 6.53 -7.07
C LYS A 83 0.86 7.64 -6.55
N ASN A 84 -0.43 7.35 -6.46
CA ASN A 84 -1.46 8.30 -6.03
C ASN A 84 -1.90 8.02 -4.59
N ASN A 85 -0.98 7.63 -3.70
CA ASN A 85 -1.32 7.30 -2.32
C ASN A 85 -2.07 8.48 -1.66
N MET A 86 -3.39 8.32 -1.51
CA MET A 86 -4.29 9.38 -1.03
C MET A 86 -4.31 9.50 0.50
N CYS A 87 -3.69 8.55 1.21
CA CYS A 87 -3.73 8.47 2.67
C CYS A 87 -2.66 9.36 3.31
N LYS A 88 -1.54 9.59 2.63
CA LYS A 88 -0.62 10.65 3.01
C LYS A 88 -1.12 11.97 2.45
N LYS A 89 -1.89 12.73 3.26
CA LYS A 89 -2.07 14.15 2.96
C LYS A 89 -0.69 14.80 2.87
N PRO A 90 -0.36 15.55 1.81
CA PRO A 90 0.86 16.35 1.83
C PRO A 90 0.78 17.29 3.04
N ALA A 91 1.89 17.49 3.76
CA ALA A 91 1.99 18.32 4.97
C ALA A 91 1.48 19.78 4.80
N ASN A 92 1.12 20.18 3.59
CA ASN A 92 0.63 21.50 3.20
C ASN A 92 -0.90 21.57 3.03
N TRP A 93 -1.65 20.53 3.41
CA TRP A 93 -3.11 20.57 3.47
C TRP A 93 -3.60 21.16 4.80
N PHE A 94 -3.06 22.33 5.17
CA PHE A 94 -3.72 23.21 6.12
C PHE A 94 -4.79 24.01 5.38
N GLU A 95 -6.02 23.73 5.81
CA GLU A 95 -7.26 24.50 5.72
C GLU A 95 -7.10 25.93 5.20
N GLY A 96 -7.75 26.19 4.06
CA GLY A 96 -8.22 27.52 3.67
C GLY A 96 -9.73 27.62 3.90
#